data_AF-A0A926SSE6-F1
#
_entry.id   AF-A0A926SSE6-F1
#
_cell.length_a   1.000
_cell.length_b   1.000
_cell.length_c   1.000
_cell.angle_alpha   90.00
_cell.angle_beta   90.00
_cell.angle_gamma   90.00
#
_symmetry.space_group_name_H-M   'P 1'
#
loop_
_entity.id
_entity.type
_entity.pdbx_description
1 polymer ?
#
loop_
_entity_poly.entity_id
_entity_poly.type
_entity_poly.pdbx_seq_one_letter_code
_entity_poly.pdbx_strand_id
1 'polypeptide(L)'
;MPIPPVPFVVLHTYVEKPRQPNDEIVIHALCAEMWVGSEPIALTQPQHTFGLPPRLVKEYARQLLEALYQQYGNGRRSGFERFAREEQHAIAQCPIRPCSYHAEHLQFVGTGRSG
;
A
#
# COMPACT_ATOMS: atom_id res chain seq x y z
N MET A 1 34.57 10.92 6.27
CA MET A 1 33.52 10.21 7.02
C MET A 1 32.44 9.78 6.04
N PRO A 2 31.93 8.53 6.09
CA PRO A 2 30.77 8.15 5.29
C PRO A 2 29.53 8.89 5.80
N ILE A 3 28.73 9.43 4.88
CA ILE A 3 27.45 10.06 5.20
C ILE A 3 26.50 8.93 5.65
N PRO A 4 25.88 9.01 6.84
CA PRO A 4 24.90 8.02 7.26
C PRO A 4 23.76 7.94 6.24
N PRO A 5 23.36 6.74 5.81
CA PRO A 5 22.27 6.60 4.85
C PRO A 5 20.97 7.19 5.44
N VAL A 6 20.28 8.00 4.62
CA VAL A 6 19.07 8.71 5.05
C VAL A 6 17.88 7.75 5.01
N PRO A 7 17.15 7.57 6.12
CA PRO A 7 15.92 6.79 6.13
C PRO A 7 14.81 7.49 5.33
N PHE A 8 13.97 6.72 4.64
CA PHE A 8 12.74 7.22 4.05
C PHE A 8 11.69 6.11 3.90
N VAL A 9 10.42 6.52 3.81
CA VAL A 9 9.28 5.60 3.68
C VAL A 9 8.55 5.83 2.36
N VAL A 10 8.22 4.73 1.69
CA VAL A 10 7.41 4.68 0.46
C VAL A 10 6.03 4.11 0.81
N LEU A 11 4.95 4.79 0.42
CA LEU A 11 3.60 4.24 0.54
C LEU A 11 3.26 3.48 -0.74
N HIS A 12 2.87 2.22 -0.62
CA HIS A 12 2.34 1.43 -1.74
C HIS A 12 0.82 1.35 -1.63
N THR A 13 0.12 1.73 -2.70
CA THR A 13 -1.35 1.60 -2.79
C THR A 13 -1.72 0.70 -3.95
N TYR A 14 -2.75 -0.12 -3.78
CA TYR A 14 -3.31 -0.97 -4.82
C TYR A 14 -4.70 -0.46 -5.12
N VAL A 15 -4.94 0.02 -6.35
CA VAL A 15 -6.19 0.69 -6.71
C VAL A 15 -6.84 0.08 -7.93
N GLU A 16 -8.17 0.16 -8.00
CA GLU A 16 -8.90 -0.08 -9.23
C GLU A 16 -8.82 1.16 -10.13
N LYS A 17 -8.69 0.97 -11.45
CA LYS A 17 -8.74 2.11 -12.37
C LYS A 17 -10.15 2.73 -12.33
N PRO A 18 -10.27 4.07 -12.28
CA PRO A 18 -11.54 4.76 -12.48
C PRO A 18 -12.17 4.30 -13.79
N ARG A 19 -13.48 3.96 -13.77
CA ARG A 19 -14.20 3.58 -15.00
C ARG A 19 -14.64 4.83 -15.75
N GLN A 20 -14.86 5.92 -15.03
CA GLN A 20 -15.20 7.25 -15.54
C GLN A 20 -14.24 8.32 -14.98
N PRO A 21 -14.09 9.47 -15.66
CA PRO A 21 -13.19 10.55 -15.23
C PRO A 21 -13.49 11.11 -13.83
N ASN A 22 -14.72 10.98 -13.35
CA ASN A 22 -15.19 11.51 -12.08
C ASN A 22 -15.38 10.40 -11.02
N ASP A 23 -14.99 9.16 -11.30
CA ASP A 23 -15.07 8.08 -10.32
C ASP A 23 -14.04 8.32 -9.21
N GLU A 24 -14.46 8.09 -7.99
CA GLU A 24 -13.56 8.12 -6.84
C GLU A 24 -12.53 6.98 -6.96
N ILE A 25 -11.25 7.30 -6.74
CA ILE A 25 -10.20 6.28 -6.70
C ILE A 25 -10.34 5.51 -5.39
N VAL A 26 -10.77 4.25 -5.51
CA VAL A 26 -10.87 3.34 -4.37
C VAL A 26 -9.52 2.67 -4.14
N ILE A 27 -8.93 2.93 -2.97
CA ILE A 27 -7.76 2.18 -2.50
C ILE A 27 -8.25 0.84 -1.96
N HIS A 28 -7.88 -0.23 -2.64
CA HIS A 28 -8.24 -1.60 -2.27
C HIS A 28 -7.37 -2.12 -1.13
N ALA A 29 -6.07 -1.84 -1.19
CA ALA A 29 -5.11 -2.20 -0.16
C ALA A 29 -3.95 -1.20 -0.13
N LEU A 30 -3.24 -1.15 1.00
CA LEU A 30 -2.00 -0.38 1.12
C LEU A 30 -1.00 -1.02 2.09
N CYS A 31 0.28 -0.68 1.92
CA CYS A 31 1.39 -0.96 2.83
C CYS A 31 2.45 0.14 2.72
N ALA A 32 3.40 0.15 3.65
CA ALA A 32 4.54 1.07 3.63
C ALA A 32 5.86 0.30 3.62
N GLU A 33 6.78 0.72 2.77
CA GLU A 33 8.12 0.16 2.64
C GLU A 33 9.15 1.15 3.19
N MET A 34 10.03 0.67 4.06
CA MET A 34 11.07 1.44 4.72
C MET A 34 12.41 1.19 4.04
N TRP A 35 13.12 2.27 3.73
CA TRP A 35 14.40 2.25 3.04
C TRP A 35 15.46 2.97 3.86
N VAL A 36 16.70 2.48 3.76
CA VAL A 36 17.89 3.16 4.29
C VAL A 36 18.92 3.23 3.18
N GLY A 37 19.13 4.42 2.62
CA GLY A 37 19.96 4.57 1.42
C GLY A 37 19.31 3.91 0.21
N SER A 38 19.94 2.88 -0.36
CA SER A 38 19.45 2.17 -1.56
C SER A 38 18.85 0.80 -1.26
N GLU A 39 18.66 0.44 0.01
CA GLU A 39 18.19 -0.88 0.41
C GLU A 39 16.83 -0.79 1.12
N PRO A 40 15.82 -1.58 0.69
CA PRO A 40 14.60 -1.75 1.46
C PRO A 40 14.89 -2.66 2.65
N ILE A 41 14.55 -2.20 3.85
CA ILE A 41 14.83 -2.92 5.10
C ILE A 41 13.58 -3.48 5.78
N ALA A 42 12.39 -2.96 5.45
CA ALA A 42 11.14 -3.47 5.99
C ALA A 42 9.94 -3.14 5.08
N LEU A 43 8.94 -4.01 5.11
CA LEU A 43 7.64 -3.80 4.48
C LEU A 43 6.56 -4.09 5.52
N THR A 44 5.67 -3.14 5.77
CA THR A 44 4.53 -3.38 6.67
C THR A 44 3.59 -4.40 6.03
N GLN A 45 2.94 -5.23 6.85
CA GLN A 45 1.95 -6.18 6.34
C GLN A 45 0.87 -5.43 5.55
N PRO A 46 0.64 -5.77 4.26
CA PRO A 46 -0.40 -5.13 3.48
C PRO A 46 -1.78 -5.40 4.07
N GLN A 47 -2.63 -4.38 4.09
CA GLN A 47 -4.01 -4.50 4.57
C GLN A 47 -5.00 -4.06 3.51
N HIS A 48 -6.11 -4.81 3.41
CA HIS A 48 -7.25 -4.38 2.63
C HIS A 48 -7.91 -3.17 3.29
N THR A 49 -8.29 -2.20 2.48
CA THR A 49 -8.98 -0.98 2.90
C THR A 49 -10.34 -0.84 2.24
N PHE A 50 -10.79 -1.85 1.48
CA PHE A 50 -12.09 -1.87 0.85
C PHE A 50 -13.21 -1.68 1.89
N GLY A 51 -14.15 -0.76 1.60
CA GLY A 51 -15.24 -0.40 2.49
C GLY A 51 -14.88 0.64 3.57
N LEU A 52 -13.60 1.03 3.70
CA LEU A 52 -13.22 2.14 4.58
C LEU A 52 -13.44 3.49 3.88
N PRO A 53 -14.00 4.50 4.58
CA PRO A 53 -14.05 5.86 4.07
C PRO A 53 -12.64 6.43 3.80
N PRO A 54 -12.47 7.33 2.82
CA PRO A 54 -11.16 7.91 2.47
C PRO A 54 -10.40 8.50 3.66
N ARG A 55 -11.13 9.09 4.62
CA ARG A 55 -10.54 9.62 5.86
C ARG A 55 -9.86 8.52 6.69
N LEU A 56 -10.48 7.35 6.83
CA LEU A 56 -9.90 6.24 7.59
C LEU A 56 -8.72 5.61 6.85
N VAL A 57 -8.77 5.55 5.52
CA VAL A 57 -7.63 5.08 4.71
C VAL A 57 -6.41 5.99 4.90
N LYS A 58 -6.63 7.32 4.86
CA LYS A 58 -5.56 8.30 5.12
C LYS A 58 -5.01 8.20 6.54
N GLU A 59 -5.87 8.02 7.53
CA GLU A 59 -5.45 7.84 8.92
C GLU A 59 -4.64 6.54 9.07
N TYR A 60 -5.07 5.46 8.42
CA TYR A 60 -4.34 4.20 8.44
C TYR A 60 -2.94 4.33 7.83
N ALA A 61 -2.80 5.05 6.71
CA ALA A 61 -1.48 5.35 6.15
C ALA A 61 -0.59 6.10 7.16
N ARG A 62 -1.13 7.11 7.87
CA ARG A 62 -0.38 7.83 8.92
C ARG A 62 0.06 6.89 10.05
N GLN A 63 -0.79 5.94 10.44
CA GLN A 63 -0.46 4.94 11.45
C GLN A 63 0.67 4.01 11.01
N LEU A 64 0.75 3.64 9.72
CA LEU A 64 1.89 2.87 9.21
C LEU A 64 3.20 3.65 9.31
N LEU A 65 3.17 4.94 8.96
CA LEU A 65 4.34 5.82 9.07
C LEU A 65 4.80 5.95 10.54
N GLU A 66 3.85 6.08 11.46
CA GLU A 66 4.12 6.11 12.90
C GLU A 66 4.69 4.78 13.40
N ALA A 67 4.13 3.65 13.00
CA ALA A 67 4.62 2.33 13.39
C ALA A 67 6.07 2.11 12.95
N LEU A 68 6.40 2.51 11.71
CA LEU A 68 7.78 2.46 11.20
C LEU A 68 8.72 3.38 11.98
N TYR A 69 8.26 4.58 12.37
CA TYR A 69 9.03 5.47 13.22
C TYR A 69 9.31 4.86 14.60
N GLN A 70 8.30 4.28 15.25
CA GLN A 70 8.47 3.65 16.57
C GLN A 70 9.45 2.47 16.50
N GLN A 71 9.47 1.74 15.39
CA GLN A 71 10.35 0.58 15.22
C GLN A 71 11.77 0.94 14.75
N TYR A 72 11.93 1.92 13.85
CA TYR A 72 13.21 2.18 13.16
C TYR A 72 13.78 3.59 13.38
N GLY A 73 12.98 4.52 13.93
CA GLY A 73 13.35 5.93 14.06
C GLY A 73 14.43 6.21 15.10
N ASN A 74 14.58 5.36 16.12
CA ASN A 74 15.60 5.51 17.17
C ASN A 74 15.64 6.94 17.79
N GLY A 75 14.46 7.53 18.01
CA GLY A 75 14.31 8.90 18.54
C GLY A 75 14.58 10.02 17.53
N ARG A 76 14.86 9.71 16.27
CA ARG A 76 15.03 10.69 15.17
C ARG A 76 13.84 10.61 14.22
N ARG A 77 13.11 11.72 14.07
CA ARG A 77 11.95 11.78 13.18
C ARG A 77 12.31 11.92 11.70
N SER A 78 13.53 12.35 11.40
CA SER A 78 14.04 12.49 10.03
C SER A 78 13.82 11.22 9.21
N GLY A 79 13.07 11.36 8.12
CA GLY A 79 12.70 10.25 7.23
C GLY A 79 11.31 9.65 7.49
N PHE A 80 10.65 10.06 8.58
CA PHE A 80 9.35 9.56 9.03
C PHE A 80 8.32 10.69 9.24
N GLU A 81 8.60 11.91 8.81
CA GLU A 81 7.65 13.03 8.87
C GLU A 81 6.53 12.90 7.83
N ARG A 82 6.85 12.30 6.69
CA ARG A 82 5.95 12.06 5.56
C ARG A 82 6.49 10.92 4.69
N PHE A 83 5.64 10.37 3.84
CA PHE A 83 6.09 9.50 2.76
C PHE A 83 6.95 10.30 1.78
N ALA A 84 8.10 9.73 1.40
CA ALA A 84 8.99 10.34 0.42
C ALA A 84 8.43 10.21 -1.00
N ARG A 85 7.67 9.15 -1.27
CA ARG A 85 6.90 8.95 -2.49
C ARG A 85 5.72 8.00 -2.22
N GLU A 86 4.76 8.05 -3.13
CA GLU A 86 3.65 7.10 -3.19
C GLU A 86 3.76 6.30 -4.50
N GLU A 87 3.72 4.98 -4.39
CA GLU A 87 3.71 4.06 -5.51
C GLU A 87 2.34 3.45 -5.66
N GLN A 88 1.71 3.73 -6.79
CA GLN A 88 0.38 3.23 -7.11
C GLN A 88 0.49 2.00 -8.03
N HIS A 89 -0.14 0.92 -7.61
CA HIS A 89 -0.19 -0.38 -8.27
C HIS A 89 -1.60 -0.68 -8.73
N ALA A 90 -1.73 -1.53 -9.75
CA ALA A 90 -3.04 -2.04 -10.14
C ALA A 90 -3.57 -3.01 -9.06
N ILE A 91 -4.88 -3.00 -8.82
CA ILE A 91 -5.55 -3.94 -7.90
C ILE A 91 -5.22 -5.42 -8.18
N ALA A 92 -5.00 -5.79 -9.45
CA ALA A 92 -4.58 -7.13 -9.84
C ALA A 92 -3.23 -7.55 -9.22
N GLN A 93 -2.39 -6.59 -8.86
CA GLN A 93 -1.09 -6.79 -8.22
C GLN A 93 -1.19 -6.84 -6.68
N CYS A 94 -2.39 -6.78 -6.10
CA CYS A 94 -2.58 -6.90 -4.65
C CYS A 94 -1.86 -8.16 -4.13
N PRO A 95 -1.01 -8.06 -3.10
CA PRO A 95 -0.23 -9.18 -2.59
C PRO A 95 -0.98 -10.02 -1.54
N ILE A 96 -2.11 -9.53 -1.02
CA ILE A 96 -2.83 -10.16 0.09
C ILE A 96 -3.54 -11.43 -0.40
N ARG A 97 -3.44 -12.54 0.35
CA ARG A 97 -4.16 -13.80 0.07
C ARG A 97 -4.76 -14.37 1.36
N PRO A 98 -6.05 -14.78 1.38
CA PRO A 98 -7.02 -14.66 0.29
C PRO A 98 -7.43 -13.20 0.02
N CYS A 99 -7.78 -12.88 -1.23
CA CYS A 99 -8.26 -11.56 -1.64
C CYS A 99 -9.53 -11.73 -2.50
N SER A 100 -10.59 -11.01 -2.13
CA SER A 100 -11.90 -11.09 -2.80
C SER A 100 -11.81 -10.73 -4.28
N TYR A 101 -10.97 -9.75 -4.65
CA TYR A 101 -10.76 -9.36 -6.03
C TYR A 101 -10.20 -10.51 -6.89
N HIS A 102 -9.23 -11.28 -6.37
CA HIS A 102 -8.71 -12.45 -7.08
C HIS A 102 -9.70 -13.61 -7.10
N ALA A 103 -10.54 -13.75 -6.07
CA ALA A 103 -11.59 -14.77 -6.04
C ALA A 103 -12.72 -14.48 -7.03
N GLU A 104 -13.13 -13.22 -7.17
CA GLU A 104 -14.19 -12.78 -8.09
C GLU A 104 -13.79 -12.96 -9.57
N HIS A 105 -12.51 -12.80 -9.90
CA HIS A 105 -11.98 -13.06 -11.25
C HIS A 105 -11.95 -14.55 -11.62
N LEU A 106 -12.01 -15.47 -10.65
CA LEU A 106 -12.07 -16.92 -10.91
C LEU A 106 -13.50 -17.41 -11.19
N GLN A 107 -14.55 -16.62 -10.90
CA GLN A 107 -15.94 -17.05 -11.08
C GLN A 107 -16.51 -16.75 -12.47
N PHE A 108 -15.88 -15.88 -13.28
CA PHE A 108 -16.34 -15.55 -14.64
C PHE A 108 -15.78 -16.45 -15.76
N VAL A 109 -14.95 -17.45 -15.45
CA VAL A 109 -14.43 -18.43 -16.44
C VAL A 109 -15.28 -19.74 -16.47
N GLY A 110 -16.43 -19.76 -15.77
CA GLY A 110 -17.24 -20.97 -15.57
C GLY A 110 -18.54 -21.10 -16.39
N THR A 111 -18.87 -20.17 -17.30
CA THR A 111 -20.09 -20.29 -18.12
C THR A 111 -19.78 -20.12 -19.60
N GLY A 112 -18.99 -21.04 -20.14
CA GLY A 112 -18.77 -21.18 -21.58
C GLY A 112 -18.75 -22.66 -21.95
N ARG A 113 -19.84 -23.10 -22.60
CA ARG A 113 -20.08 -24.41 -23.26
C ARG A 113 -20.47 -25.61 -22.40
N SER A 114 -21.76 -25.91 -22.47
CA SER A 114 -22.28 -27.25 -22.74
C SER A 114 -23.46 -27.00 -23.68
N GLY A 115 -23.39 -27.39 -24.96
CA GLY A 115 -23.74 -28.75 -25.37
C GLY A 115 -25.19 -28.70 -25.84
#